data_AF-A0A920EGP8-F1
#
_entry.id   AF-A0A920EGP8-F1
#
_cell.length_a   1.000
_cell.length_b   1.000
_cell.length_c   1.000
_cell.angle_alpha   90.00
_cell.angle_beta   90.00
_cell.angle_gamma   90.00
#
_symmetry.space_group_name_H-M   'P 1'
#
loop_
_entity.id
_entity.type
_entity.pdbx_description
1 polymer ?
#
loop_
_entity_poly.entity_id
_entity_poly.type
_entity_poly.pdbx_seq_one_letter_code
_entity_poly.pdbx_strand_id
1 'polypeptide(L)' 'MTRYVIKNRIEDITDIQNFEEGGYFFNEAMSEDNKPVFCRD' A
#
# COMPACT_ATOMS: atom_id res chain seq x y z
N MET A 1 -7.55 -1.87 0.83
CA MET A 1 -6.41 -2.28 1.69
C MET A 1 -6.66 -3.52 2.55
N THR A 2 -7.62 -3.54 3.50
CA THR A 2 -7.78 -4.71 4.42
C THR A 2 -7.94 -6.06 3.70
N ARG A 3 -8.72 -6.09 2.61
CA ARG A 3 -8.87 -7.29 1.78
C ARG A 3 -7.56 -7.73 1.12
N TYR A 4 -6.77 -6.79 0.63
CA TYR A 4 -5.48 -7.06 -0.01
C TYR A 4 -4.47 -7.65 0.98
N VAL A 5 -4.40 -7.09 2.20
CA VAL A 5 -3.56 -7.59 3.29
C VAL A 5 -3.88 -9.06 3.61
N ILE A 6 -5.16 -9.38 3.77
CA ILE A 6 -5.61 -10.75 4.09
C ILE A 6 -5.40 -11.70 2.90
N LYS A 7 -5.71 -11.26 1.68
CA LYS A 7 -5.60 -12.06 0.46
C LYS A 7 -4.15 -12.45 0.16
N ASN A 8 -3.23 -11.51 0.30
CA ASN A 8 -1.81 -11.70 -0.01
C ASN A 8 -0.99 -12.15 1.20
N ARG A 9 -1.62 -12.28 2.38
CA ARG A 9 -0.96 -12.61 3.65
C ARG A 9 0.26 -11.71 3.88
N ILE A 10 0.03 -10.41 3.76
CA ILE A 10 1.05 -9.39 3.98
C ILE A 10 1.50 -9.48 5.45
N GLU A 11 2.76 -9.84 5.67
CA GLU A 11 3.38 -9.89 6.99
C GLU A 11 4.33 -8.70 7.22
N ASP A 12 4.86 -8.13 6.13
CA ASP A 12 5.74 -6.96 6.15
C ASP A 12 5.03 -5.70 5.64
N ILE A 13 5.33 -4.54 6.23
CA ILE A 13 4.77 -3.26 5.79
C ILE A 13 5.30 -2.85 4.40
N THR A 14 6.47 -3.30 4.00
CA THR A 14 7.04 -3.06 2.67
C THR A 14 6.19 -3.72 1.57
N ASP A 15 5.61 -4.89 1.84
CA ASP A 15 4.74 -5.57 0.87
C ASP A 15 3.43 -4.80 0.62
N ILE A 16 2.99 -3.97 1.58
CA ILE A 16 1.79 -3.14 1.42
C ILE A 16 2.00 -2.03 0.37
N GLN A 17 3.26 -1.67 0.08
CA GLN A 17 3.61 -0.67 -0.93
C GLN A 17 3.24 -1.13 -2.35
N ASN A 18 3.11 -2.45 -2.57
CA ASN A 18 2.66 -3.02 -3.84
C ASN A 18 1.12 -2.99 -4.02
N PHE A 19 0.40 -2.25 -3.18
CA PHE A 19 -1.05 -2.12 -3.27
C PHE A 19 -1.47 -1.24 -4.45
N GLU A 20 -2.03 -1.87 -5.48
CA GLU A 20 -2.50 -1.19 -6.71
C GLU A 20 -4.01 -1.41 -7.01
N GLU A 21 -4.78 -1.96 -6.07
CA GLU A 21 -6.21 -2.23 -6.33
C GLU A 21 -7.02 -0.93 -6.40
N GLY A 22 -7.91 -0.82 -7.40
CA GLY A 22 -8.86 0.29 -7.50
C GLY A 22 -8.26 1.61 -7.99
N GLY A 23 -7.12 1.55 -8.72
CA GLY A 23 -6.42 2.71 -9.27
C GLY A 23 -5.56 3.46 -8.25
N TYR A 24 -5.45 2.94 -7.03
CA TYR A 24 -4.49 3.45 -6.07
C TYR A 24 -3.07 3.06 -6.47
N PHE A 25 -2.10 3.91 -6.19
CA PHE A 25 -0.68 3.63 -6.36
C PHE A 25 0.10 4.20 -5.17
N PHE A 26 1.18 3.52 -4.79
CA PHE A 26 2.03 3.96 -3.69
C PHE A 26 2.83 5.20 -4.09
N ASN A 27 2.83 6.22 -3.24
CA ASN A 27 3.58 7.44 -3.44
C ASN A 27 4.68 7.53 -2.39
N GLU A 28 5.86 7.05 -2.75
CA GLU A 28 7.05 7.06 -1.88
C GLU A 28 7.44 8.48 -1.46
N ALA A 29 7.28 9.48 -2.34
CA ALA A 29 7.67 10.86 -2.05
C ALA A 29 6.80 11.53 -0.97
N MET A 30 5.57 11.04 -0.75
CA MET A 30 4.68 11.49 0.32
C MET A 30 4.61 10.51 1.50
N SER A 31 5.27 9.36 1.40
CA SER A 31 5.25 8.33 2.42
C SER A 31 6.32 8.58 3.47
N GLU A 32 5.96 8.37 4.74
CA GLU A 32 6.91 8.33 5.85
C GLU A 32 7.08 6.88 6.33
N ASP A 33 8.13 6.58 7.09
CA ASP A 33 8.48 5.22 7.57
C ASP A 33 7.31 4.46 8.22
N ASN A 34 6.37 5.16 8.85
CA ASN A 34 5.18 4.57 9.48
C ASN A 34 3.86 4.97 8.82
N LYS A 35 3.90 5.69 7.70
CA LYS A 35 2.71 6.19 6.98
C LYS A 35 2.91 6.07 5.48
N PRO A 36 2.68 4.88 4.91
CA PRO A 36 2.62 4.74 3.47
C PRO A 36 1.39 5.49 2.91
N VAL A 37 1.64 6.40 1.99
CA VAL A 37 0.61 7.21 1.32
C VAL A 37 0.32 6.61 -0.05
N PHE A 38 -0.97 6.38 -0.32
CA PHE A 38 -1.44 5.88 -1.61
C PHE A 38 -2.27 6.97 -2.28
N CYS A 39 -1.86 7.37 -3.49
CA CYS A 39 -2.57 8.32 -4.33
C CYS A 39 -3.45 7.56 -5.34
N ARG A 40 -4.45 8.24 -5.91
CA ARG A 40 -5.32 7.69 -6.95
C ARG A 40 -5.55 8.76 -8.00
N ASP A 41 -5.48 8.38 -9.27
CA ASP A 41 -5.94 9.19 -10.41
C ASP A 41 -7.44 8.95 -10.69
#